data_AF-A0A6A5S074-F1
#
_entry.id   AF-A0A6A5S074-F1
#
_cell.length_a   1.000
_cell.length_b   1.000
_cell.length_c   1.000
_cell.angle_alpha   90.00
_cell.angle_beta   90.00
_cell.angle_gamma   90.00
#
_symmetry.space_group_name_H-M   'P 1'
#
loop_
_entity.id
_entity.type
_entity.pdbx_description
1 polymer ?
#
loop_
_entity_poly.entity_id
_entity_poly.type
_entity_poly.pdbx_seq_one_letter_code
_entity_poly.pdbx_strand_id
1 'polypeptide(L)'
;GFLGQWYPSPFTVDGNTYTTCEIWMMVQKAQLFGDEKVAKDMLKTSDPKVHKALGRKVKNFDNEVWDKNKFDIVMQGNVHKFTVSQDAANMMKWLLATDDMELVEASPMDRIWGIGFAARDADANRHRWGQNLLGKALMVVRTRSREEE
;
A
#
# COMPACT_ATOMS: atom_id res chain seq x y z
N GLY A 1 -1.24 -6.14 -10.67
CA GLY A 1 -0.52 -7.41 -10.45
C GLY A 1 -0.05 -7.51 -9.02
N PHE A 2 0.87 -8.44 -8.71
CA PHE A 2 1.34 -8.70 -7.33
C PHE A 2 1.96 -7.48 -6.63
N LEU A 3 2.36 -6.43 -7.34
CA LEU A 3 2.84 -5.17 -6.76
C LEU A 3 1.73 -4.23 -6.26
N GLY A 4 0.49 -4.41 -6.70
CA GLY A 4 -0.62 -3.49 -6.39
C GLY A 4 -1.18 -3.66 -4.97
N GLN A 5 -1.71 -2.57 -4.40
CA GLN A 5 -2.30 -2.55 -3.05
C GLN A 5 -3.56 -3.42 -2.90
N TRP A 6 -4.32 -3.58 -3.98
CA TRP A 6 -5.54 -4.39 -4.03
C TRP A 6 -5.30 -5.86 -4.39
N TYR A 7 -4.05 -6.26 -4.63
CA TYR A 7 -3.75 -7.66 -4.95
C TYR A 7 -4.06 -8.56 -3.73
N PRO A 8 -4.89 -9.61 -3.88
CA PRO A 8 -5.21 -10.52 -2.79
C PRO A 8 -3.95 -11.20 -2.26
N SER A 9 -3.56 -10.82 -1.05
CA SER A 9 -2.33 -11.31 -0.39
C SER A 9 -2.56 -11.26 1.13
N PRO A 10 -3.38 -12.17 1.66
CA PRO A 10 -3.81 -12.09 3.05
C PRO A 10 -2.63 -12.27 4.01
N PHE A 11 -2.56 -11.42 5.02
CA PHE A 11 -1.58 -11.50 6.11
C PHE A 11 -2.23 -11.14 7.45
N THR A 12 -1.63 -11.61 8.55
CA THR A 12 -2.14 -11.38 9.92
C THR A 12 -1.11 -10.62 10.74
N VAL A 13 -1.54 -9.56 11.43
CA VAL A 13 -0.75 -8.73 12.33
C VAL A 13 -1.57 -8.47 13.58
N ASP A 14 -0.98 -8.68 14.76
CA ASP A 14 -1.64 -8.50 16.07
C ASP A 14 -3.02 -9.18 16.18
N GLY A 15 -3.15 -10.38 15.59
CA GLY A 15 -4.38 -11.17 15.57
C GLY A 15 -5.45 -10.70 14.57
N ASN A 16 -5.19 -9.65 13.80
CA ASN A 16 -6.11 -9.16 12.77
C ASN A 16 -5.64 -9.57 11.37
N THR A 17 -6.56 -10.10 10.56
CA THR A 17 -6.26 -10.51 9.18
C THR A 17 -6.68 -9.44 8.19
N TYR A 18 -5.78 -9.08 7.28
CA TYR A 18 -5.98 -8.10 6.22
C TYR A 18 -5.89 -8.83 4.89
N THR A 19 -6.93 -8.78 4.05
CA THR A 19 -6.94 -9.51 2.77
C THR A 19 -6.10 -8.85 1.68
N THR A 20 -5.84 -7.54 1.82
CA THR A 20 -5.01 -6.74 0.92
C THR A 20 -4.28 -5.63 1.70
N CYS A 21 -3.21 -5.07 1.12
CA CYS A 21 -2.52 -3.92 1.72
C CYS A 21 -3.37 -2.66 1.74
N GLU A 22 -4.33 -2.50 0.82
CA GLU A 22 -5.25 -1.37 0.90
C GLU A 22 -6.10 -1.43 2.17
N ILE A 23 -6.62 -2.62 2.51
CA ILE A 23 -7.42 -2.81 3.72
C ILE A 23 -6.58 -2.50 4.95
N TRP A 24 -5.31 -2.92 4.98
CA TRP A 24 -4.34 -2.48 6.00
C TRP A 24 -4.24 -0.95 6.07
N MET A 25 -3.96 -0.27 4.95
CA MET A 25 -3.84 1.19 4.92
C MET A 25 -5.09 1.89 5.46
N MET A 26 -6.30 1.41 5.11
CA MET A 26 -7.56 2.01 5.55
C MET A 26 -7.82 1.82 7.05
N VAL A 27 -7.52 0.63 7.59
CA VAL A 27 -7.62 0.35 9.03
C VAL A 27 -6.60 1.18 9.81
N GLN A 28 -5.33 1.19 9.39
CA GLN A 28 -4.29 1.97 10.04
C GLN A 28 -4.59 3.47 9.97
N LYS A 29 -5.19 3.96 8.88
CA LYS A 29 -5.69 5.33 8.80
C LYS A 29 -6.75 5.62 9.88
N ALA A 30 -7.73 4.74 10.05
CA ALA A 30 -8.75 4.92 11.08
C ALA A 30 -8.15 4.93 12.49
N GLN A 31 -7.19 4.04 12.76
CA GLN A 31 -6.45 4.01 14.03
C GLN A 31 -5.62 5.27 14.27
N LEU A 32 -4.92 5.78 13.25
CA LEU A 32 -4.11 7.00 13.33
C LEU A 32 -4.94 8.21 13.80
N PHE A 33 -6.22 8.28 13.41
CA PHE A 33 -7.13 9.36 13.81
C PHE A 33 -8.02 9.01 15.01
N GLY A 34 -7.73 7.91 15.70
CA GLY A 34 -8.42 7.48 16.92
C GLY A 34 -9.85 6.97 16.70
N ASP A 35 -10.23 6.62 15.46
CA ASP A 35 -11.55 6.08 15.15
C ASP A 35 -11.58 4.54 15.25
N GLU A 36 -11.40 4.06 16.47
CA GLU A 36 -11.38 2.62 16.82
C GLU A 36 -12.66 1.89 16.38
N LYS A 37 -13.79 2.60 16.37
CA LYS A 37 -15.06 2.02 15.94
C LYS A 37 -15.01 1.71 14.45
N VAL A 38 -14.60 2.68 13.63
CA VAL A 38 -14.48 2.47 12.18
C VAL A 38 -13.42 1.43 11.86
N ALA A 39 -12.27 1.43 12.56
CA ALA A 39 -11.23 0.41 12.40
C ALA A 39 -11.77 -1.01 12.66
N LYS A 40 -12.49 -1.21 13.77
CA LYS A 40 -13.12 -2.50 14.10
C LYS A 40 -14.19 -2.93 13.09
N ASP A 41 -14.95 -1.99 12.54
CA ASP A 41 -15.96 -2.30 11.53
C ASP A 41 -15.32 -2.66 10.18
N MET A 42 -14.20 -2.01 9.83
CA MET A 42 -13.38 -2.35 8.65
C MET A 42 -12.81 -3.77 8.75
N LEU A 43 -12.37 -4.20 9.92
CA LEU A 43 -11.82 -5.54 10.16
C LEU A 43 -12.85 -6.67 10.01
N LYS A 44 -14.16 -6.37 10.03
CA LYS A 44 -15.25 -7.36 9.88
C LYS A 44 -15.61 -7.65 8.42
N THR A 45 -15.00 -6.96 7.47
CA THR A 45 -15.35 -7.06 6.05
C THR A 45 -14.11 -7.02 5.18
N SER A 46 -14.17 -7.68 4.04
CA SER A 46 -13.16 -7.59 2.98
C SER A 46 -13.71 -6.92 1.72
N ASP A 47 -14.93 -6.37 1.75
CA ASP A 47 -15.55 -5.72 0.59
C ASP A 47 -14.95 -4.31 0.38
N PRO A 48 -14.26 -4.07 -0.75
CA PRO A 48 -13.69 -2.76 -1.09
C PRO A 48 -14.70 -1.61 -1.05
N LYS A 49 -15.97 -1.85 -1.42
CA LYS A 49 -17.02 -0.83 -1.41
C LYS A 49 -17.38 -0.42 0.01
N VAL A 50 -17.48 -1.39 0.92
CA VAL A 50 -17.77 -1.14 2.34
C VAL A 50 -16.59 -0.43 3.00
N HIS A 51 -15.36 -0.88 2.74
CA HIS A 51 -14.13 -0.22 3.19
C HIS A 51 -14.05 1.24 2.75
N LYS A 52 -14.35 1.52 1.48
CA LYS A 52 -14.38 2.90 0.95
C LYS A 52 -15.47 3.75 1.63
N ALA A 53 -16.64 3.18 1.90
CA ALA A 53 -17.71 3.88 2.60
C ALA A 53 -17.34 4.17 4.06
N LEU A 54 -16.68 3.23 4.75
CA LEU A 54 -16.17 3.40 6.11
C LEU A 54 -15.01 4.41 6.16
N GLY A 55 -14.09 4.38 5.19
CA GLY A 55 -12.96 5.29 5.09
C GLY A 55 -13.37 6.76 4.96
N ARG A 56 -14.53 7.03 4.36
CA ARG A 56 -15.13 8.38 4.30
C ARG A 56 -15.72 8.85 5.64
N LYS A 57 -15.94 7.93 6.59
CA LYS A 57 -16.51 8.23 7.91
C LYS A 57 -15.46 8.40 9.00
N VAL A 58 -14.19 8.13 8.70
CA VAL A 58 -13.07 8.30 9.66
C VAL A 58 -13.09 9.73 10.18
N LYS A 59 -13.26 9.86 11.50
CA LYS A 59 -13.28 11.14 12.19
C LYS A 59 -11.87 11.72 12.34
N ASN A 60 -11.80 13.01 12.66
CA ASN A 60 -10.57 13.74 13.00
C ASN A 60 -9.47 13.67 11.93
N PHE A 61 -9.84 13.39 10.67
CA PHE A 61 -8.88 13.31 9.58
C PHE A 61 -8.17 14.66 9.40
N ASP A 62 -6.85 14.62 9.50
CA ASP A 62 -5.97 15.75 9.27
C ASP A 62 -4.97 15.40 8.15
N ASN A 63 -4.88 16.27 7.15
CA ASN A 63 -4.03 16.02 5.98
C ASN A 63 -2.54 16.06 6.33
N GLU A 64 -2.10 16.93 7.24
CA GLU A 64 -0.68 17.05 7.58
C GLU A 64 -0.21 15.84 8.38
N VAL A 65 -1.03 15.39 9.33
CA VAL A 65 -0.79 14.14 10.07
C VAL A 65 -0.81 12.96 9.11
N TRP A 66 -1.77 12.89 8.19
CA TRP A 66 -1.81 11.82 7.19
C TRP A 66 -0.56 11.82 6.32
N ASP A 67 -0.15 12.97 5.80
CA ASP A 67 0.99 13.09 4.90
C ASP A 67 2.31 12.68 5.56
N LYS A 68 2.45 12.92 6.87
CA LYS A 68 3.60 12.47 7.68
C LYS A 68 3.66 10.96 7.89
N ASN A 69 2.51 10.27 7.90
CA ASN A 69 2.43 8.86 8.32
C ASN A 69 2.09 7.88 7.19
N LYS A 70 1.45 8.34 6.11
CA LYS A 70 0.88 7.49 5.07
C LYS A 70 1.92 6.59 4.40
N PHE A 71 3.12 7.11 4.17
CA PHE A 71 4.19 6.38 3.51
C PHE A 71 4.62 5.18 4.36
N ASP A 72 4.89 5.40 5.65
CA ASP A 72 5.31 4.34 6.56
C ASP A 72 4.21 3.29 6.74
N ILE A 73 2.95 3.71 6.86
CA ILE A 73 1.80 2.80 6.96
C ILE A 73 1.73 1.87 5.73
N VAL A 74 1.83 2.41 4.51
CA VAL A 74 1.78 1.61 3.28
C VAL A 74 3.04 0.77 3.11
N MET A 75 4.21 1.29 3.48
CA MET A 75 5.45 0.52 3.47
C MET A 75 5.36 -0.70 4.41
N GLN A 76 4.88 -0.53 5.64
CA GLN A 76 4.65 -1.63 6.59
C GLN A 76 3.67 -2.67 6.04
N GLY A 77 2.57 -2.24 5.43
CA GLY A 77 1.61 -3.14 4.78
C GLY A 77 2.25 -3.96 3.66
N ASN A 78 3.13 -3.34 2.87
CA ASN A 78 3.90 -4.07 1.85
C ASN A 78 4.93 -5.00 2.49
N VAL A 79 5.63 -4.61 3.56
CA VAL A 79 6.53 -5.53 4.29
C VAL A 79 5.75 -6.78 4.69
N HIS A 80 4.61 -6.65 5.39
CA HIS A 80 3.81 -7.80 5.79
C HIS A 80 3.37 -8.67 4.62
N LYS A 81 2.95 -8.05 3.51
CA LYS A 81 2.61 -8.78 2.29
C LYS A 81 3.77 -9.61 1.76
N PHE A 82 4.98 -9.05 1.72
CA PHE A 82 6.13 -9.75 1.16
C PHE A 82 6.86 -10.67 2.14
N THR A 83 6.58 -10.60 3.45
CA THR A 83 7.28 -11.40 4.47
C THR A 83 6.42 -12.47 5.14
N VAL A 84 5.13 -12.21 5.38
CA VAL A 84 4.27 -13.11 6.20
C VAL A 84 2.95 -13.49 5.54
N SER A 85 2.66 -13.01 4.34
CA SER A 85 1.47 -13.47 3.60
C SER A 85 1.64 -14.89 3.06
N GLN A 86 0.52 -15.51 2.67
CA GLN A 86 0.48 -16.90 2.20
C GLN A 86 1.43 -17.20 1.03
N ASP A 87 1.65 -16.24 0.13
CA ASP A 87 2.53 -16.38 -1.05
C ASP A 87 3.79 -15.48 -0.96
N ALA A 88 4.15 -15.08 0.27
CA ALA A 88 5.24 -14.14 0.54
C ALA A 88 6.56 -14.57 -0.14
N ALA A 89 6.93 -15.86 -0.06
CA ALA A 89 8.18 -16.36 -0.64
C ALA A 89 8.27 -16.15 -2.16
N ASN A 90 7.21 -16.48 -2.91
CA ASN A 90 7.20 -16.26 -4.37
C ASN A 90 7.14 -14.79 -4.72
N MET A 91 6.30 -14.02 -4.02
CA MET A 91 6.20 -12.58 -4.23
C MET A 91 7.51 -11.85 -3.93
N MET A 92 8.21 -12.22 -2.86
CA MET A 92 9.52 -11.67 -2.52
C MET A 92 10.54 -12.02 -3.60
N LYS A 93 10.56 -13.28 -4.06
CA LYS A 93 11.41 -13.69 -5.19
C LYS A 93 11.15 -12.86 -6.44
N TRP A 94 9.89 -12.61 -6.79
CA TRP A 94 9.54 -11.78 -7.95
C TRP A 94 9.92 -10.31 -7.74
N LEU A 95 9.76 -9.79 -6.52
CA LEU A 95 10.17 -8.43 -6.18
C LEU A 95 11.69 -8.27 -6.30
N LEU A 96 12.49 -9.20 -5.76
CA LEU A 96 13.94 -9.19 -5.87
C LEU A 96 14.41 -9.33 -7.32
N ALA A 97 13.70 -10.14 -8.13
CA ALA A 97 13.97 -10.29 -9.56
C ALA A 97 13.73 -9.01 -10.38
N THR A 98 13.09 -7.98 -9.81
CA THR A 98 13.01 -6.66 -10.46
C THR A 98 14.32 -5.88 -10.41
N ASP A 99 15.30 -6.40 -9.66
CA ASP A 99 16.65 -5.88 -9.54
C ASP A 99 16.70 -4.35 -9.30
N ASP A 100 17.44 -3.59 -10.11
CA ASP A 100 17.55 -2.15 -9.98
C ASP A 100 16.49 -1.37 -10.78
N MET A 101 15.48 -2.06 -11.33
CA MET A 101 14.39 -1.39 -12.04
C MET A 101 13.59 -0.47 -11.11
N GLU A 102 13.28 0.72 -11.61
CA GLU A 102 12.36 1.64 -10.95
C GLU A 102 10.93 1.10 -11.04
N LEU A 103 10.33 0.80 -9.90
CA LEU A 103 8.94 0.34 -9.85
C LEU A 103 7.99 1.53 -9.89
N VAL A 104 7.02 1.48 -10.80
CA VAL A 104 6.15 2.63 -11.09
C VAL A 104 4.68 2.21 -11.12
N GLU A 105 3.86 2.87 -10.29
CA GLU A 105 2.40 2.71 -10.33
C GLU A 105 1.81 3.64 -11.40
N ALA A 106 1.57 3.09 -12.59
CA ALA A 106 1.05 3.81 -13.75
C ALA A 106 -0.47 4.04 -13.68
N SER A 107 -0.91 4.80 -12.67
CA SER A 107 -2.30 5.20 -12.48
C SER A 107 -2.53 6.63 -13.01
N PRO A 108 -3.38 6.82 -14.06
CA PRO A 108 -3.67 8.15 -14.61
C PRO A 108 -4.35 9.11 -13.64
N MET A 109 -5.06 8.58 -12.65
CA MET A 109 -5.90 9.35 -11.73
C MET A 109 -5.23 9.58 -10.38
N ASP A 110 -4.02 9.04 -10.16
CA ASP A 110 -3.31 9.11 -8.90
C ASP A 110 -1.91 9.70 -9.09
N ARG A 111 -1.70 10.90 -8.53
CA ARG A 111 -0.41 11.61 -8.54
C ARG A 111 0.34 11.52 -7.20
N ILE A 112 -0.20 10.81 -6.21
CA ILE A 112 0.42 10.62 -4.90
C ILE A 112 1.04 9.22 -4.87
N TRP A 113 0.23 8.17 -4.95
CA TRP A 113 0.73 6.80 -4.96
C TRP A 113 1.23 6.39 -6.34
N GLY A 114 0.63 6.95 -7.40
CA GLY A 114 1.03 6.75 -8.79
C GLY A 114 1.73 7.94 -9.44
N ILE A 115 2.04 7.76 -10.72
CA ILE A 115 2.68 8.79 -11.57
C ILE A 115 1.70 9.73 -12.27
N GLY A 116 0.40 9.48 -12.23
CA GLY A 116 -0.60 10.32 -12.91
C GLY A 116 -0.64 10.13 -14.43
N PHE A 117 -0.08 9.04 -14.95
CA PHE A 117 -0.11 8.71 -16.38
C PHE A 117 -0.35 7.21 -16.57
N ALA A 118 -0.94 6.84 -17.70
CA ALA A 118 -1.01 5.44 -18.13
C ALA A 118 0.39 4.95 -18.50
N ALA A 119 0.62 3.63 -18.43
CA ALA A 119 1.94 3.04 -18.68
C ALA A 119 2.52 3.44 -20.05
N ARG A 120 1.68 3.47 -21.09
CA ARG A 120 2.09 3.85 -22.46
C ARG A 120 2.58 5.30 -22.60
N ASP A 121 2.17 6.18 -21.69
CA ASP A 121 2.45 7.61 -21.71
C ASP A 121 3.49 8.00 -20.63
N ALA A 122 3.96 7.03 -19.85
CA ALA A 122 4.79 7.25 -18.67
C ALA A 122 6.12 7.91 -19.05
N ASP A 123 6.93 7.28 -19.89
CA ASP A 123 8.29 7.76 -20.21
C ASP A 123 8.30 9.16 -20.83
N ALA A 124 7.38 9.41 -21.78
CA ALA A 124 7.23 10.71 -22.43
C ALA A 124 6.89 11.84 -21.44
N ASN A 125 6.27 11.51 -20.30
CA ASN A 125 5.83 12.46 -19.30
C ASN A 125 6.63 12.38 -17.99
N ARG A 126 7.82 11.78 -17.97
CA ARG A 126 8.64 11.59 -16.76
C ARG A 126 8.81 12.87 -15.93
N HIS A 127 9.06 14.00 -16.59
CA HIS A 127 9.20 15.32 -15.97
C HIS A 127 7.91 15.85 -15.31
N ARG A 128 6.75 15.23 -15.57
CA ARG A 128 5.44 15.60 -15.03
C ARG A 128 4.88 14.54 -14.10
N TRP A 129 5.64 13.50 -13.75
CA TRP A 129 5.14 12.44 -12.88
C TRP A 129 4.66 12.95 -11.52
N GLY A 130 3.71 12.20 -10.97
CA GLY A 130 3.35 12.28 -9.55
C GLY A 130 4.46 11.75 -8.64
N GLN A 131 4.14 11.56 -7.36
CA GLN A 131 5.13 11.21 -6.35
C GLN A 131 5.57 9.74 -6.41
N ASN A 132 4.77 8.86 -7.03
CA ASN A 132 5.02 7.42 -7.14
C ASN A 132 5.33 6.77 -5.77
N LEU A 133 4.62 7.16 -4.71
CA LEU A 133 4.93 6.70 -3.36
C LEU A 133 4.82 5.18 -3.21
N LEU A 134 3.93 4.51 -3.96
CA LEU A 134 3.79 3.06 -3.91
C LEU A 134 5.04 2.37 -4.47
N GLY A 135 5.51 2.81 -5.63
CA GLY A 135 6.75 2.33 -6.22
C GLY A 135 7.94 2.48 -5.27
N LYS A 136 8.06 3.65 -4.63
CA LYS A 136 9.08 3.92 -3.62
C LYS A 136 8.98 2.99 -2.41
N ALA A 137 7.77 2.76 -1.87
CA ALA A 137 7.56 1.84 -0.76
C ALA A 137 7.98 0.40 -1.10
N LEU A 138 7.66 -0.08 -2.30
CA LEU A 138 8.07 -1.40 -2.78
C LEU A 138 9.59 -1.52 -2.94
N MET A 139 10.25 -0.47 -3.43
CA MET A 139 11.72 -0.44 -3.56
C MET A 139 12.42 -0.40 -2.19
N VAL A 140 11.82 0.24 -1.18
CA VAL A 140 12.31 0.18 0.21
C VAL A 140 12.22 -1.25 0.74
N VAL A 141 11.09 -1.94 0.53
CA VAL A 141 10.93 -3.36 0.92
C VAL A 141 12.00 -4.21 0.24
N ARG A 142 12.19 -4.05 -1.08
CA ARG A 142 13.22 -4.76 -1.86
C ARG A 142 14.63 -4.53 -1.31
N THR A 143 14.96 -3.30 -0.93
CA THR A 143 16.28 -2.94 -0.40
C THR A 143 16.52 -3.57 0.96
N ARG A 144 15.56 -3.47 1.88
CA ARG A 144 15.67 -4.07 3.22
C ARG A 144 15.86 -5.59 3.16
N SER A 145 15.11 -6.27 2.29
CA SER A 145 15.25 -7.72 2.13
C SER A 145 16.64 -8.16 1.65
N ARG A 146 17.36 -7.31 0.91
CA ARG A 146 18.75 -7.60 0.47
C ARG A 146 19.78 -7.42 1.58
N GLU A 147 19.50 -6.59 2.58
CA GLU A 147 20.39 -6.33 3.72
C GLU A 147 20.26 -7.38 4.82
N GLU A 148 19.17 -8.14 4.83
CA GLU A 148 18.89 -9.22 5.78
C GLU A 148 19.40 -10.61 5.31
N GLU A 149 19.93 -10.71 4.08
CA GLU A 149 20.66 -11.88 3.53
C GLU A 149 22.17 -11.82 3.80
#